data_AF-A0A7I8D931-F1
#
_entry.id   AF-A0A7I8D931-F1
#
_cell.length_a   1.000
_cell.length_b   1.000
_cell.length_c   1.000
_cell.angle_alpha   90.00
_cell.angle_beta   90.00
_cell.angle_gamma   90.00
#
_symmetry.space_group_name_H-M   'P 1'
#
loop_
_entity.id
_entity.type
_entity.pdbx_description
1 polymer ?
#
loop_
_entity_poly.entity_id
_entity_poly.type
_entity_poly.pdbx_seq_one_letter_code
_entity_poly.pdbx_strand_id
1 'polypeptide(L)'
;MKGINNGVMDEPPVKLHVMGGANQGHWRWENEWPLARTRYTEYYLHDGKSGTVPSLNDGTLNTQKQKKEEQPDAYLHDPKHPTSTIGGNLTRTTPVDKRGPLTSNRLRRAC
;
A
#
# COMPACT_ATOMS: atom_id res chain seq x y z
N MET A 1 2.60 -35.32 -9.95
CA MET A 1 3.02 -35.56 -8.55
C MET A 1 3.52 -37.01 -8.47
N LYS A 2 4.72 -37.29 -7.96
CA LYS A 2 5.39 -38.62 -8.10
C LYS A 2 5.06 -39.63 -6.99
N GLY A 3 4.03 -39.40 -6.17
CA GLY A 3 3.64 -40.31 -5.07
C GLY A 3 4.65 -40.40 -3.91
N ILE A 4 5.70 -39.57 -3.92
CA ILE A 4 6.71 -39.51 -2.87
C ILE A 4 6.20 -38.58 -1.76
N ASN A 5 6.18 -39.07 -0.51
CA ASN A 5 5.94 -38.22 0.65
C ASN A 5 7.16 -37.32 0.89
N ASN A 6 6.99 -36.03 0.63
CA ASN A 6 8.03 -35.01 0.79
C ASN A 6 7.74 -34.05 1.97
N GLY A 7 6.79 -34.39 2.86
CA GLY A 7 6.44 -33.57 4.02
C GLY A 7 5.70 -32.26 3.70
N VAL A 8 5.40 -31.98 2.42
CA VAL A 8 4.75 -30.71 2.00
C VAL A 8 3.33 -30.56 2.57
N MET A 9 2.70 -31.66 2.96
CA MET A 9 1.37 -31.67 3.57
C MET A 9 1.41 -31.35 5.08
N ASP A 10 2.59 -31.39 5.70
CA ASP A 10 2.79 -31.14 7.13
C ASP A 10 3.11 -29.66 7.43
N GLU A 11 3.43 -28.88 6.39
CA GLU A 11 3.71 -27.44 6.50
C GLU A 11 2.40 -26.61 6.42
N PRO A 12 2.32 -25.45 7.10
CA PRO A 12 1.18 -24.56 6.94
C PRO A 12 1.01 -24.12 5.47
N PRO A 13 -0.23 -24.06 4.94
CA PRO A 13 -0.49 -23.81 3.52
C PRO A 13 -0.11 -22.41 3.04
N VAL A 14 0.15 -21.45 3.94
CA VAL A 14 0.44 -20.06 3.58
C VAL A 14 1.82 -19.65 4.10
N LYS A 15 2.69 -19.20 3.18
CA LYS A 15 4.01 -18.63 3.50
C LYS A 15 4.08 -17.18 3.03
N LEU A 16 4.16 -16.25 3.97
CA LEU A 16 4.18 -14.81 3.72
C LEU A 16 5.59 -14.25 3.90
N HIS A 17 6.02 -13.37 2.99
CA HIS A 17 7.13 -12.47 3.27
C HIS A 17 6.57 -11.18 3.88
N VAL A 18 6.65 -11.07 5.20
CA VAL A 18 6.18 -9.89 5.94
C VAL A 18 7.19 -8.77 5.75
N MET A 19 6.82 -7.77 4.96
CA MET A 19 7.66 -6.59 4.73
C MET A 19 7.77 -5.75 6.02
N GLY A 20 8.97 -5.23 6.30
CA GLY A 20 9.23 -4.31 7.41
C GLY A 20 10.44 -3.41 7.10
N GLY A 21 10.33 -2.11 7.42
CA GLY A 21 11.40 -1.11 7.24
C GLY A 21 12.07 -1.07 5.86
N ALA A 22 13.09 -0.22 5.71
CA ALA A 22 13.84 -0.10 4.47
C ALA A 22 14.85 -1.26 4.28
N ASN A 23 14.33 -2.50 4.13
CA ASN A 23 15.03 -3.75 3.72
C ASN A 23 15.09 -4.90 4.74
N GLN A 24 14.18 -4.99 5.73
CA GLN A 24 14.17 -6.09 6.71
C GLN A 24 12.80 -6.79 6.74
N GLY A 25 12.57 -7.63 5.74
CA GLY A 25 11.44 -8.56 5.74
C GLY A 25 11.79 -9.88 6.43
N HIS A 26 10.78 -10.57 6.96
CA HIS A 26 10.94 -11.93 7.47
C HIS A 26 9.85 -12.85 6.92
N TRP A 27 10.17 -14.14 6.82
CA TRP A 27 9.20 -15.16 6.42
C TRP A 27 8.34 -15.56 7.61
N ARG A 28 7.03 -15.69 7.38
CA ARG A 28 6.05 -16.13 8.38
C ARG A 28 5.10 -17.14 7.75
N TRP A 29 4.80 -18.20 8.49
CA TRP A 29 3.82 -19.23 8.11
C TRP A 29 2.47 -18.97 8.76
N GLU A 30 1.39 -19.25 8.05
CA GLU A 30 0.00 -19.12 8.52
C GLU A 30 -0.83 -20.32 8.04
N ASN A 31 -1.88 -20.65 8.79
CA ASN A 31 -2.78 -21.76 8.43
C ASN A 31 -3.90 -21.35 7.46
N GLU A 32 -4.14 -20.06 7.30
CA GLU A 32 -5.23 -19.55 6.49
C GLU A 32 -4.94 -18.14 5.95
N TRP A 33 -5.68 -17.79 4.89
CA TRP A 33 -5.74 -16.46 4.33
C TRP A 33 -7.21 -16.09 4.05
N PRO A 34 -7.71 -14.94 4.51
CA PRO A 34 -7.06 -13.92 5.35
C PRO A 34 -6.61 -14.45 6.71
N LEU A 35 -5.74 -13.72 7.40
CA LEU A 35 -5.23 -14.19 8.70
C LEU A 35 -6.36 -14.20 9.75
N ALA A 36 -6.48 -15.27 10.53
CA ALA A 36 -7.45 -15.44 11.62
C ALA A 36 -7.58 -14.22 12.54
N ARG A 37 -6.43 -13.60 12.83
CA ARG A 37 -6.30 -12.48 13.78
C ARG A 37 -6.46 -11.11 13.13
N THR A 38 -6.89 -11.05 11.87
CA THR A 38 -7.12 -9.77 11.17
C THR A 38 -8.21 -8.99 11.88
N ARG A 39 -7.88 -7.78 12.31
CA ARG A 39 -8.86 -6.79 12.75
C ARG A 39 -8.96 -5.73 11.66
N TYR A 40 -10.08 -5.70 10.95
CA TYR A 40 -10.36 -4.67 9.97
C TYR A 40 -10.65 -3.36 10.72
N THR A 41 -9.68 -2.44 10.69
CA THR A 41 -9.76 -1.15 11.36
C THR A 41 -10.02 -0.06 10.33
N GLU A 42 -11.08 0.71 10.54
CA GLU A 42 -11.39 1.87 9.71
C GLU A 42 -10.40 3.01 10.02
N TYR A 43 -9.88 3.61 8.96
CA TYR A 43 -9.13 4.86 9.01
C TYR A 43 -9.87 5.88 8.14
N TYR A 44 -10.16 7.04 8.72
CA TYR A 44 -10.87 8.14 8.14
C TYR A 44 -9.88 9.25 7.73
N LEU A 45 -10.17 9.89 6.61
CA LEU A 45 -9.46 11.08 6.14
C LEU A 45 -9.94 12.29 6.93
N HIS A 46 -9.00 13.14 7.33
CA HIS A 46 -9.28 14.39 8.03
C HIS A 46 -8.49 15.56 7.45
N ASP A 47 -9.09 16.74 7.54
CA ASP A 47 -8.42 18.01 7.28
C ASP A 47 -7.24 18.25 8.26
N GLY A 48 -6.36 19.18 7.90
CA GLY A 48 -5.16 19.55 8.66
C GLY A 48 -3.86 19.07 8.02
N LYS A 49 -2.73 19.50 8.58
CA LYS A 49 -1.41 19.18 8.03
C LYS A 49 -0.78 18.03 8.79
N SER A 50 -0.49 16.92 8.08
CA SER A 50 0.35 15.85 8.64
C SER A 50 1.80 16.31 8.81
N GLY A 51 2.26 17.22 7.95
CA GLY A 51 3.67 17.63 7.89
C GLY A 51 4.60 16.54 7.34
N THR A 52 4.06 15.41 6.88
CA THR A 52 4.84 14.28 6.36
C THR A 52 5.23 14.45 4.90
N VAL A 53 4.46 15.24 4.15
CA VAL A 53 4.69 15.51 2.72
C VAL A 53 4.42 16.98 2.38
N PRO A 54 5.18 17.59 1.46
CA PRO A 54 4.88 18.92 0.95
C PRO A 54 3.77 18.85 -0.13
N SER A 55 2.52 18.68 0.31
CA SER A 55 1.31 18.63 -0.53
C SER A 55 0.43 19.87 -0.31
N LEU A 56 -0.26 20.32 -1.36
CA LEU A 56 -1.33 21.33 -1.24
C LEU A 56 -2.56 20.76 -0.53
N ASN A 57 -2.85 19.48 -0.80
CA ASN A 57 -3.91 18.71 -0.16
C ASN A 57 -3.24 17.76 0.84
N ASP A 58 -2.60 18.33 1.88
CA ASP A 58 -2.12 17.55 3.03
C ASP A 58 -3.31 17.27 3.95
N GLY A 59 -3.26 16.15 4.65
CA GLY A 59 -4.38 15.65 5.45
C GLY A 59 -3.88 14.65 6.49
N THR A 60 -4.73 14.29 7.44
CA THR A 60 -4.40 13.29 8.47
C THR A 60 -5.28 12.04 8.36
N LEU A 61 -4.78 10.92 8.87
CA LEU A 61 -5.52 9.65 8.97
C LEU A 61 -5.78 9.34 10.44
N ASN A 62 -7.05 9.10 10.79
CA ASN A 62 -7.46 8.81 12.16
C ASN A 62 -8.46 7.65 12.21
N THR A 63 -8.51 6.91 13.31
CA THR A 63 -9.51 5.86 13.53
C THR A 63 -10.82 6.40 14.10
N GLN A 64 -10.84 7.66 14.54
CA GLN A 64 -12.06 8.34 14.97
C GLN A 64 -12.77 8.93 13.75
N LYS A 65 -14.06 8.66 13.62
CA LYS A 65 -14.88 9.31 12.60
C LYS A 65 -15.01 10.81 12.86
N GLN A 66 -15.11 11.59 11.79
CA GLN A 66 -15.37 13.04 11.84
C GLN A 66 -16.58 13.36 12.71
N LYS A 67 -16.39 14.27 13.68
CA LYS A 67 -17.48 14.74 14.58
C LYS A 67 -18.32 15.84 13.94
N LYS A 68 -17.78 16.49 12.91
CA LYS A 68 -18.40 17.60 12.17
C LYS A 68 -18.08 17.40 10.69
N GLU A 69 -18.90 17.96 9.82
CA GLU A 69 -18.60 18.00 8.39
C GLU A 69 -17.32 18.81 8.16
N GLU A 70 -16.33 18.15 7.55
CA GLU A 70 -15.10 18.78 7.08
C GLU A 70 -15.23 19.10 5.59
N GLN A 71 -14.46 20.08 5.09
CA GLN A 71 -14.54 20.43 3.67
C GLN A 71 -13.96 19.31 2.80
N PRO A 72 -14.59 19.00 1.65
CA PRO A 72 -14.05 18.01 0.73
C PRO A 72 -12.83 18.55 -0.01
N ASP A 73 -11.83 17.69 -0.20
CA ASP A 73 -10.71 17.99 -1.09
C ASP A 73 -11.13 17.88 -2.56
N ALA A 74 -10.68 18.82 -3.38
CA ALA A 74 -10.91 18.84 -4.83
C ALA A 74 -9.58 18.87 -5.59
N TYR A 75 -9.56 18.23 -6.77
CA TYR A 75 -8.43 18.28 -7.69
C TYR A 75 -8.90 18.22 -9.14
N LEU A 76 -8.10 18.80 -10.05
CA LEU A 76 -8.35 18.72 -11.49
C LEU A 76 -7.74 17.44 -12.05
N HIS A 77 -8.54 16.63 -12.75
CA HIS A 77 -8.04 15.53 -13.56
C HIS A 77 -7.96 15.96 -15.02
N ASP A 78 -6.74 16.19 -15.52
CA ASP A 78 -6.49 16.47 -16.94
C ASP A 78 -5.98 15.20 -17.65
N PRO A 79 -6.77 14.58 -18.55
CA PRO A 79 -6.33 13.40 -19.31
C PRO A 79 -5.09 13.64 -20.19
N LYS A 80 -4.79 14.89 -20.56
CA LYS A 80 -3.56 15.23 -21.32
C LYS A 80 -2.31 15.24 -20.42
N HIS A 81 -2.50 15.37 -19.11
CA HIS A 81 -1.43 15.37 -18.11
C HIS A 81 -1.74 14.39 -16.97
N PRO A 82 -1.77 13.07 -17.25
CA PRO A 82 -2.13 12.08 -16.25
C PRO A 82 -1.04 11.94 -15.18
N THR A 83 -1.45 11.52 -13.97
CA THR A 83 -0.51 11.15 -12.91
C THR A 83 0.35 9.97 -13.37
N SER A 84 1.68 10.14 -13.32
CA SER A 84 2.60 9.09 -13.71
C SER A 84 2.52 7.88 -12.79
N THR A 85 2.43 6.67 -13.35
CA THR A 85 2.53 5.44 -12.57
C THR A 85 3.98 5.22 -12.12
N ILE A 86 4.20 5.09 -10.82
CA ILE A 86 5.51 4.84 -10.20
C ILE A 86 5.32 3.73 -9.17
N GLY A 87 6.14 2.68 -9.27
CA GLY A 87 6.12 1.54 -8.37
C GLY A 87 4.96 0.58 -8.62
N GLY A 88 4.63 -0.24 -7.62
CA GLY A 88 3.50 -1.16 -7.68
C GLY A 88 3.69 -2.34 -8.65
N ASN A 89 2.58 -2.93 -9.10
CA ASN A 89 2.56 -4.14 -9.94
C ASN A 89 2.67 -3.82 -11.44
N LEU A 90 3.72 -3.10 -11.81
CA LEU A 90 3.98 -2.74 -13.21
C LEU A 90 4.65 -3.89 -13.97
N THR A 91 4.07 -4.25 -15.11
CA THR A 91 4.56 -5.31 -16.00
C THR A 91 5.70 -4.85 -16.90
N ARG A 92 6.32 -5.78 -17.64
CA ARG A 92 7.58 -5.61 -18.40
C ARG A 92 7.65 -4.43 -19.39
N THR A 93 6.52 -3.82 -19.78
CA THR A 93 6.46 -2.64 -20.64
C THR A 93 6.94 -1.35 -19.98
N THR A 94 7.11 -1.31 -18.65
CA THR A 94 7.66 -0.13 -17.95
C THR A 94 9.14 -0.30 -17.60
N PRO A 95 9.96 0.77 -17.69
CA PRO A 95 11.36 0.78 -17.24
C PRO A 95 11.56 0.22 -15.83
N VAL A 96 12.67 -0.51 -15.63
CA VAL A 96 12.98 -1.28 -14.41
C VAL A 96 13.00 -0.40 -13.16
N ASP A 97 13.54 0.80 -13.29
CA ASP A 97 13.70 1.83 -12.26
C ASP A 97 12.37 2.41 -11.75
N LYS A 98 11.24 2.11 -12.42
CA LYS A 98 9.90 2.54 -12.04
C LYS A 98 9.06 1.43 -11.39
N ARG A 99 9.60 0.25 -11.12
CA ARG A 99 8.85 -0.91 -10.60
C ARG A 99 9.13 -1.17 -9.12
N GLY A 100 8.23 -1.88 -8.44
CA GLY A 100 8.43 -2.32 -7.05
C GLY A 100 8.12 -1.22 -6.01
N PRO A 101 8.59 -1.37 -4.76
CA PRO A 101 8.35 -0.40 -3.70
C PRO A 101 9.20 0.86 -3.92
N LEU A 102 8.60 1.91 -4.49
CA LEU A 102 9.25 3.19 -4.75
C LEU A 102 8.64 4.29 -3.89
N THR A 103 9.46 5.29 -3.55
CA THR A 103 8.97 6.50 -2.90
C THR A 103 8.07 7.28 -3.85
N SER A 104 6.89 7.67 -3.36
CA SER A 104 5.91 8.45 -4.14
C SER A 104 6.24 9.96 -4.18
N ASN A 105 7.28 10.43 -3.47
CA ASN A 105 7.67 11.84 -3.36
C ASN A 105 8.12 12.50 -4.69
N ARG A 106 8.19 11.74 -5.78
CA ARG A 106 8.52 12.24 -7.14
C ARG A 106 7.29 12.69 -7.94
N LEU A 107 6.08 12.48 -7.45
CA LEU A 107 4.86 13.04 -8.04
C LEU A 107 4.76 14.52 -7.64
N ARG A 108 5.53 15.40 -8.29
CA ARG A 108 5.46 16.85 -8.07
C ARG A 108 4.85 17.55 -9.29
N ARG A 109 3.73 18.23 -9.01
CA ARG A 109 3.00 19.26 -9.78
C ARG A 109 2.32 18.85 -11.10
N ALA A 110 1.01 19.08 -11.12
CA ALA A 110 0.38 19.93 -12.12
C ALA A 110 -0.51 20.95 -11.38
N CYS A 111 0.07 22.12 -11.09
CA CYS A 111 -0.56 23.44 -10.92
C CYS A 111 0.58 24.47 -11.03
#